data_AF-A0A1D6JY07-F1
#
_entry.id   AF-A0A1D6JY07-F1
#
_cell.length_a   1.000
_cell.length_b   1.000
_cell.length_c   1.000
_cell.angle_alpha   90.00
_cell.angle_beta   90.00
_cell.angle_gamma   90.00
#
_symmetry.space_group_name_H-M   'P 1'
#
loop_
_entity.id
_entity.type
_entity.pdbx_description
1 polymer ?
#
loop_
_entity_poly.entity_id
_entity_poly.type
_entity_poly.pdbx_seq_one_letter_code
_entity_poly.pdbx_strand_id
1 'polypeptide(L)'
;MGSKDQDGGAASSGGGFFSSFAAGMRSWGTAVHKSVNGLLGYEGLEVINPDGGTDDAEEEALKGRWKQEDRDSYWKMMHKYIGSDVTSLVTLPVIIFEPMTMLQKMAELMEYCELLDKADECEDPYMCMVYASTWAVSVYFAYQRTWKPFNPILGETYEMVNHQGITFLAEQVSHHPPMGVAHCENEHFTYDITSKLKTKFLGNSVEIYPVGR
;
A
#
# COMPACT_ATOMS: atom_id res chain seq x y z
N MET A 1 63.63 52.25 -28.48
CA MET A 1 63.63 51.04 -27.63
C MET A 1 62.18 50.73 -27.31
N GLY A 2 61.80 49.45 -27.45
CA GLY A 2 60.43 48.98 -27.75
C GLY A 2 59.35 49.32 -26.73
N SER A 3 58.07 49.00 -26.95
CA SER A 3 57.43 48.14 -27.95
C SER A 3 55.91 48.36 -27.86
N LYS A 4 55.20 48.27 -29.00
CA LYS A 4 53.78 47.88 -29.23
C LYS A 4 52.65 48.75 -28.64
N ASP A 5 51.93 49.51 -29.48
CA ASP A 5 50.75 49.11 -30.30
C ASP A 5 49.48 48.97 -29.43
N GLN A 6 48.53 49.91 -29.49
CA GLN A 6 47.35 49.93 -30.40
C GLN A 6 46.47 48.68 -30.19
N ASP A 7 45.15 48.74 -29.99
CA ASP A 7 44.11 49.63 -30.49
C ASP A 7 42.78 49.28 -29.79
N GLY A 8 41.74 50.08 -29.98
CA GLY A 8 40.36 49.56 -30.02
C GLY A 8 39.42 50.02 -28.89
N GLY A 9 38.64 51.06 -29.19
CA GLY A 9 37.65 51.67 -28.32
C GLY A 9 36.30 50.95 -28.21
N ALA A 10 35.74 51.12 -27.01
CA ALA A 10 34.34 51.30 -26.59
C ALA A 10 33.16 50.69 -27.38
N ALA A 11 32.31 49.96 -26.64
CA ALA A 11 30.87 50.15 -26.67
C ALA A 11 30.22 49.75 -25.33
N SER A 12 29.43 50.67 -24.79
CA SER A 12 28.63 50.57 -23.57
C SER A 12 27.28 49.90 -23.80
N SER A 13 26.82 49.06 -22.87
CA SER A 13 25.43 48.91 -22.42
C SER A 13 25.46 47.85 -21.29
N GLY A 14 24.92 48.01 -20.10
CA GLY A 14 23.61 48.54 -19.76
C GLY A 14 22.75 47.38 -19.26
N GLY A 15 22.65 47.21 -17.93
CA GLY A 15 21.55 46.47 -17.31
C GLY A 15 21.92 45.22 -16.50
N GLY A 16 21.49 45.21 -15.23
CA GLY A 16 20.99 43.99 -14.61
C GLY A 16 21.59 43.61 -13.27
N PHE A 17 21.11 44.25 -12.19
CA PHE A 17 21.21 43.80 -10.79
C PHE A 17 20.52 42.43 -10.51
N PHE A 18 20.29 41.60 -11.53
CA PHE A 18 19.57 40.31 -11.46
C PHE A 18 20.43 39.08 -11.77
N SER A 19 21.72 39.22 -12.10
CA SER A 19 22.57 38.08 -12.47
C SER A 19 23.16 37.28 -11.30
N SER A 20 23.07 37.77 -10.06
CA SER A 20 23.67 37.10 -8.88
C SER A 20 22.75 36.13 -8.13
N PHE A 21 21.43 36.12 -8.38
CA PHE A 21 20.51 35.14 -7.77
C PHE A 21 20.43 33.82 -8.56
N ALA A 22 20.81 33.80 -9.83
CA ALA A 22 20.71 32.60 -10.67
C ALA A 22 21.80 31.53 -10.39
N ALA A 23 22.87 31.89 -9.69
CA ALA A 23 23.96 30.95 -9.36
C ALA A 23 23.68 30.12 -8.09
N GLY A 24 22.84 30.60 -7.16
CA GLY A 24 22.52 29.90 -5.91
C GLY A 24 21.51 28.75 -6.04
N MET A 25 20.62 28.79 -7.04
CA MET A 25 19.58 27.76 -7.23
C MET A 25 20.06 26.51 -8.00
N ARG A 26 21.13 26.60 -8.80
CA ARG A 26 21.64 25.44 -9.55
C ARG A 26 22.38 24.43 -8.66
N SER A 27 23.09 24.90 -7.62
CA SER A 27 23.77 24.01 -6.66
C SER A 27 22.78 23.28 -5.74
N TRP A 28 21.70 23.94 -5.32
CA TRP A 28 20.64 23.32 -4.50
C TRP A 28 19.91 22.22 -5.27
N GLY A 29 19.58 22.42 -6.54
CA GLY A 29 18.89 21.41 -7.37
C GLY A 29 19.72 20.13 -7.56
N THR A 30 21.03 20.24 -7.78
CA THR A 30 21.92 19.08 -7.96
C THR A 30 22.25 18.40 -6.63
N ALA A 31 22.41 19.16 -5.54
CA ALA A 31 22.63 18.62 -4.20
C ALA A 31 21.39 17.90 -3.65
N VAL A 32 20.18 18.42 -3.90
CA VAL A 32 18.92 17.75 -3.54
C VAL A 32 18.66 16.54 -4.42
N HIS A 33 18.98 16.58 -5.73
CA HIS A 33 18.86 15.39 -6.59
C HIS A 33 19.83 14.26 -6.16
N LYS A 34 21.05 14.60 -5.73
CA LYS A 34 21.97 13.62 -5.10
C LYS A 34 21.52 13.18 -3.71
N SER A 35 20.96 14.10 -2.91
CA SER A 35 20.46 13.79 -1.58
C SER A 35 19.22 12.89 -1.64
N VAL A 36 18.30 13.05 -2.60
CA VAL A 36 17.09 12.23 -2.69
C VAL A 36 17.39 10.83 -3.26
N ASN A 37 18.37 10.69 -4.16
CA ASN A 37 18.90 9.37 -4.54
C ASN A 37 19.75 8.73 -3.43
N GLY A 38 20.32 9.51 -2.50
CA GLY A 38 21.16 9.01 -1.39
C GLY A 38 20.44 8.85 -0.05
N LEU A 39 19.27 9.46 0.15
CA LEU A 39 18.51 9.37 1.42
C LEU A 39 17.61 8.14 1.48
N LEU A 40 17.28 7.57 0.33
CA LEU A 40 16.55 6.32 0.20
C LEU A 40 17.50 5.29 -0.40
N GLY A 41 18.50 4.92 0.40
CA GLY A 41 19.39 3.82 0.12
C GLY A 41 18.60 2.51 0.10
N TYR A 42 18.12 2.13 -1.09
CA TYR A 42 17.90 0.72 -1.41
C TYR A 42 19.24 -0.03 -1.55
N GLU A 43 20.37 0.69 -1.54
CA GLU A 43 21.72 0.14 -1.35
C GLU A 43 21.91 -0.22 0.14
N GLY A 44 21.43 -1.39 0.57
CA GLY A 44 21.70 -1.92 1.92
C GLY A 44 20.50 -2.47 2.69
N LEU A 45 19.32 -2.57 2.08
CA LEU A 45 18.23 -3.35 2.67
C LEU A 45 18.47 -4.83 2.33
N GLU A 46 18.98 -5.59 3.30
CA GLU A 46 19.04 -7.04 3.20
C GLU A 46 17.61 -7.61 3.22
N VAL A 47 17.24 -8.31 2.15
CA VAL A 47 16.03 -9.14 2.15
C VAL A 47 16.38 -10.36 2.99
N ILE A 48 15.79 -10.43 4.18
CA ILE A 48 15.97 -11.54 5.11
C ILE A 48 14.78 -12.46 4.97
N ASN A 49 15.06 -13.73 4.73
CA ASN A 49 14.05 -14.77 4.54
C ASN A 49 13.34 -15.02 5.89
N PRO A 50 12.15 -15.66 5.91
CA PRO A 50 11.49 -16.05 7.15
C PRO A 50 12.38 -16.88 8.10
N ASP A 51 13.37 -17.60 7.55
CA ASP A 51 14.36 -18.40 8.28
C ASP A 51 15.61 -17.62 8.73
N GLY A 52 15.69 -16.31 8.45
CA GLY A 52 16.80 -15.44 8.86
C GLY A 52 18.03 -15.44 7.94
N GLY A 53 17.99 -16.15 6.81
CA GLY A 53 19.05 -16.17 5.79
C GLY A 53 18.90 -15.09 4.72
N THR A 54 19.92 -14.92 3.88
CA THR A 54 19.91 -14.04 2.69
C THR A 54 20.04 -14.81 1.38
N ASP A 55 20.00 -16.14 1.45
CA ASP A 55 20.31 -17.04 0.33
C ASP A 55 19.29 -16.96 -0.82
N ASP A 56 18.06 -16.52 -0.55
CA ASP A 56 17.01 -16.35 -1.58
C ASP A 56 16.77 -14.87 -1.95
N ALA A 57 17.51 -13.92 -1.35
CA ALA A 57 17.29 -12.49 -1.50
C ALA A 57 17.30 -12.04 -2.97
N GLU A 58 18.21 -12.58 -3.77
CA GLU A 58 18.29 -12.29 -5.21
C GLU A 58 17.12 -12.91 -6.00
N GLU A 59 16.68 -14.11 -5.63
CA GLU A 59 15.55 -14.79 -6.28
C GLU A 59 14.22 -14.12 -5.94
N GLU A 60 14.01 -13.77 -4.67
CA GLU A 60 12.84 -13.03 -4.20
C GLU A 60 12.79 -11.61 -4.77
N ALA A 61 13.93 -10.93 -4.92
CA ALA A 61 14.00 -9.64 -5.60
C ALA A 61 13.57 -9.71 -7.08
N LEU A 62 13.73 -10.88 -7.71
CA LEU A 62 13.32 -11.14 -9.09
C LEU A 62 11.88 -11.67 -9.21
N LYS A 63 11.28 -12.19 -8.13
CA LYS A 63 9.89 -12.71 -8.11
C LYS A 63 8.79 -11.64 -8.15
N GLY A 64 9.16 -10.37 -8.27
CA GLY A 64 8.20 -9.27 -8.40
C GLY A 64 7.45 -9.26 -9.74
N ARG A 65 6.20 -8.78 -9.73
CA ARG A 65 5.39 -8.49 -10.94
C ARG A 65 6.01 -7.36 -11.82
N TRP A 66 7.11 -6.77 -11.38
CA TRP A 66 7.64 -5.49 -11.85
C TRP A 66 9.00 -5.71 -12.47
N LYS A 67 9.15 -5.30 -13.73
CA LYS A 67 10.47 -5.27 -14.37
C LYS A 67 11.35 -4.26 -13.64
N GLN A 68 12.63 -4.59 -13.50
CA GLN A 68 13.59 -3.73 -12.82
C GLN A 68 13.70 -2.34 -13.48
N GLU A 69 13.51 -2.28 -14.80
CA GLU A 69 13.48 -1.07 -15.62
C GLU A 69 12.34 -0.10 -15.25
N ASP A 70 11.21 -0.62 -14.78
CA ASP A 70 10.03 0.19 -14.48
C ASP A 70 9.98 0.66 -13.01
N ARG A 71 10.78 0.03 -12.13
CA ARG A 71 10.78 0.29 -10.68
C ARG A 71 11.01 1.77 -10.33
N ASP A 72 11.97 2.40 -11.00
CA ASP A 72 12.29 3.81 -10.78
C ASP A 72 11.16 4.74 -11.22
N SER A 73 10.48 4.38 -12.32
CA SER A 73 9.33 5.13 -12.84
C SER A 73 8.18 5.10 -11.84
N TYR A 74 7.89 3.91 -11.30
CA TYR A 74 6.82 3.78 -10.33
C TYR A 74 7.14 4.39 -8.98
N TRP A 75 8.39 4.31 -8.52
CA TRP A 75 8.82 5.02 -7.31
C TRP A 75 8.66 6.55 -7.47
N LYS A 76 9.02 7.10 -8.64
CA LYS A 76 8.78 8.51 -8.98
C LYS A 76 7.30 8.91 -8.97
N MET A 77 6.40 7.96 -9.16
CA MET A 77 4.97 8.20 -9.05
C MET A 77 4.49 8.04 -7.58
N MET A 78 4.95 7.01 -6.88
CA MET A 78 4.50 6.68 -5.53
C MET A 78 4.99 7.65 -4.44
N HIS A 79 6.22 8.18 -4.54
CA HIS A 79 6.76 9.07 -3.50
C HIS A 79 5.91 10.34 -3.28
N LYS A 80 5.14 10.76 -4.28
CA LYS A 80 4.25 11.93 -4.18
C LYS A 80 3.09 11.70 -3.20
N TYR A 81 2.80 10.45 -2.88
CA TYR A 81 1.69 10.05 -2.00
C TYR A 81 2.15 9.76 -0.56
N ILE A 82 3.41 10.00 -0.21
CA ILE A 82 3.90 9.82 1.16
C ILE A 82 3.07 10.69 2.11
N GLY A 83 2.59 10.08 3.20
CA GLY A 83 1.68 10.66 4.18
C GLY A 83 0.20 10.59 3.80
N SER A 84 -0.15 10.16 2.59
CA SER A 84 -1.54 10.10 2.11
C SER A 84 -2.22 8.78 2.50
N ASP A 85 -3.55 8.83 2.57
CA ASP A 85 -4.40 7.65 2.76
C ASP A 85 -4.61 6.95 1.42
N VAL A 86 -3.90 5.83 1.22
CA VAL A 86 -3.82 5.08 -0.05
C VAL A 86 -5.20 4.62 -0.51
N THR A 87 -6.09 4.23 0.39
CA THR A 87 -7.46 3.78 0.03
C THR A 87 -8.29 4.91 -0.58
N SER A 88 -8.08 6.14 -0.13
CA SER A 88 -8.77 7.35 -0.61
C SER A 88 -8.24 7.91 -1.94
N LEU A 89 -7.06 7.46 -2.39
CA LEU A 89 -6.46 7.93 -3.63
C LEU A 89 -7.17 7.34 -4.86
N VAL A 90 -7.75 8.23 -5.67
CA VAL A 90 -8.54 7.90 -6.88
C VAL A 90 -7.65 7.51 -8.07
N THR A 91 -6.39 7.96 -8.12
CA THR A 91 -5.54 7.87 -9.32
C THR A 91 -4.27 7.04 -9.12
N LEU A 92 -4.42 5.84 -8.57
CA LEU A 92 -3.33 4.86 -8.51
C LEU A 92 -3.38 3.94 -9.74
N PRO A 93 -2.24 3.53 -10.32
CA PRO A 93 -2.26 2.61 -11.45
C PRO A 93 -2.80 1.22 -11.10
N VAL A 94 -3.52 0.62 -12.04
CA VAL A 94 -4.13 -0.73 -11.88
C VAL A 94 -3.12 -1.82 -11.51
N ILE A 95 -1.84 -1.65 -11.85
CA ILE A 95 -0.78 -2.63 -11.54
C ILE A 95 -0.56 -2.90 -10.05
N ILE A 96 -0.90 -1.94 -9.16
CA ILE A 96 -0.81 -2.13 -7.71
C ILE A 96 -2.08 -2.78 -7.12
N PHE A 97 -3.10 -3.00 -7.95
CA PHE A 97 -4.36 -3.58 -7.53
C PHE A 97 -4.39 -5.09 -7.70
N GLU A 98 -5.05 -5.77 -6.75
CA GLU A 98 -5.53 -7.13 -6.95
C GLU A 98 -6.89 -7.10 -7.65
N PRO A 99 -7.24 -8.16 -8.42
CA PRO A 99 -8.51 -8.24 -9.13
C PRO A 99 -9.68 -8.59 -8.19
N MET A 100 -9.77 -7.94 -7.03
CA MET A 100 -10.82 -8.12 -6.04
C MET A 100 -11.22 -6.79 -5.41
N THR A 101 -12.48 -6.65 -5.01
CA THR A 101 -12.97 -5.48 -4.28
C THR A 101 -12.84 -5.69 -2.77
N MET A 102 -12.90 -4.62 -1.98
CA MET A 102 -12.88 -4.75 -0.51
C MET A 102 -13.99 -5.67 0.03
N LEU A 103 -15.16 -5.73 -0.62
CA LEU A 103 -16.26 -6.61 -0.19
C LEU A 103 -15.90 -8.09 -0.36
N GLN A 104 -15.21 -8.43 -1.46
CA GLN A 104 -14.68 -9.77 -1.68
C GLN A 104 -13.59 -10.11 -0.66
N LYS A 105 -12.73 -9.15 -0.31
CA LYS A 105 -11.73 -9.33 0.75
C LYS A 105 -12.35 -9.57 2.12
N MET A 106 -13.52 -8.98 2.40
CA MET A 106 -14.26 -9.27 3.64
C MET A 106 -14.78 -10.71 3.66
N ALA A 107 -15.17 -11.27 2.51
CA ALA A 107 -15.64 -12.66 2.43
C ALA A 107 -14.52 -13.68 2.68
N GLU A 108 -13.26 -13.35 2.36
CA GLU A 108 -12.09 -14.21 2.64
C GLU A 108 -11.87 -14.46 4.13
N LEU A 109 -12.39 -13.61 5.01
CA LEU A 109 -12.36 -13.85 6.45
C LEU A 109 -13.10 -15.16 6.82
N MET A 110 -14.04 -15.59 5.98
CA MET A 110 -14.84 -16.79 6.19
C MET A 110 -14.18 -18.07 5.63
N GLU A 111 -12.94 -18.02 5.12
CA GLU A 111 -12.28 -19.19 4.52
C GLU A 111 -12.19 -20.39 5.47
N TYR A 112 -12.03 -20.13 6.78
CA TYR A 112 -11.95 -21.16 7.82
C TYR A 112 -13.15 -21.13 8.77
N CYS A 113 -14.34 -20.78 8.27
CA CYS A 113 -15.55 -20.63 9.09
C CYS A 113 -15.99 -21.93 9.80
N GLU A 114 -15.56 -23.11 9.34
CA GLU A 114 -15.84 -24.40 10.00
C GLU A 114 -15.25 -24.51 11.41
N LEU A 115 -14.31 -23.64 11.76
CA LEU A 115 -13.81 -23.52 13.14
C LEU A 115 -14.89 -22.96 14.07
N LEU A 116 -15.80 -22.10 13.59
CA LEU A 116 -16.91 -21.58 14.39
C LEU A 116 -17.97 -22.65 14.63
N ASP A 117 -18.25 -23.49 13.62
CA ASP A 117 -19.15 -24.64 13.77
C ASP A 117 -18.62 -25.60 14.86
N LYS A 118 -17.32 -25.92 14.81
CA LYS A 118 -16.66 -26.73 15.85
C LYS A 118 -16.69 -26.06 17.22
N ALA A 119 -16.71 -24.73 17.28
CA ALA A 119 -16.78 -24.01 18.55
C ALA A 119 -18.18 -24.14 19.17
N ASP A 120 -19.24 -24.09 18.36
CA ASP A 120 -20.64 -24.28 18.79
C ASP A 120 -20.92 -25.72 19.26
N GLU A 121 -20.41 -26.70 18.52
CA GLU A 121 -20.57 -28.13 18.86
C GLU A 121 -19.73 -28.57 20.08
N CYS A 122 -18.82 -27.72 20.57
CA CYS A 122 -17.89 -28.08 21.63
C CYS A 122 -18.52 -27.95 23.02
N GLU A 123 -18.58 -29.05 23.77
CA GLU A 123 -19.07 -29.04 25.16
C GLU A 123 -18.08 -28.41 26.15
N ASP A 124 -16.76 -28.48 25.88
CA ASP A 124 -15.71 -27.92 26.74
C ASP A 124 -15.52 -26.42 26.44
N PRO A 125 -15.82 -25.51 27.39
CA PRO A 125 -15.69 -24.08 27.18
C PRO A 125 -14.26 -23.63 26.83
N TYR A 126 -13.23 -24.34 27.29
CA TYR A 126 -11.84 -24.00 26.96
C TYR A 126 -11.51 -24.32 25.52
N MET A 127 -11.96 -25.48 25.02
CA MET A 127 -11.78 -25.86 23.63
C MET A 127 -12.63 -25.02 22.68
N CYS A 128 -13.84 -24.64 23.08
CA CYS A 128 -14.66 -23.65 22.35
C CYS A 128 -13.88 -22.34 22.11
N MET A 129 -13.26 -21.81 23.17
CA MET A 129 -12.42 -20.60 23.07
C MET A 129 -11.20 -20.80 22.16
N VAL A 130 -10.58 -21.98 22.18
CA VAL A 130 -9.46 -22.30 21.28
C VAL A 130 -9.90 -22.24 19.82
N TYR A 131 -11.04 -22.82 19.46
CA TYR A 131 -11.57 -22.76 18.10
C TYR A 131 -11.90 -21.33 17.66
N ALA A 132 -12.65 -20.58 18.46
CA ALA A 132 -13.01 -19.19 18.17
C ALA A 132 -11.76 -18.30 18.02
N SER A 133 -10.76 -18.48 18.89
CA SER A 133 -9.50 -17.74 18.83
C SER A 133 -8.66 -18.13 17.61
N THR A 134 -8.66 -19.41 17.25
CA THR A 134 -7.94 -19.91 16.06
C THR A 134 -8.53 -19.30 14.80
N TRP A 135 -9.86 -19.25 14.70
CA TRP A 135 -10.56 -18.57 13.61
C TRP A 135 -10.25 -17.07 13.57
N ALA A 136 -10.23 -16.40 14.73
CA ALA A 136 -9.88 -14.98 14.81
C ALA A 136 -8.43 -14.69 14.36
N VAL A 137 -7.53 -15.67 14.43
CA VAL A 137 -6.16 -15.58 13.92
C VAL A 137 -6.07 -15.98 12.44
N SER A 138 -6.90 -16.92 11.97
CA SER A 138 -6.85 -17.38 10.58
C SER A 138 -7.17 -16.29 9.57
N VAL A 139 -7.89 -15.24 9.96
CA VAL A 139 -8.13 -14.05 9.13
C VAL A 139 -6.86 -13.41 8.58
N TYR A 140 -5.72 -13.56 9.27
CA TYR A 140 -4.45 -13.01 8.82
C TYR A 140 -3.87 -13.71 7.58
N PHE A 141 -4.36 -14.92 7.26
CA PHE A 141 -4.03 -15.59 6.00
C PHE A 141 -4.42 -14.74 4.79
N ALA A 142 -5.58 -14.07 4.84
CA ALA A 142 -6.05 -13.19 3.76
C ALA A 142 -5.14 -11.96 3.52
N TYR A 143 -4.29 -11.60 4.49
CA TYR A 143 -3.34 -10.48 4.42
C TYR A 143 -1.98 -10.83 3.80
N GLN A 144 -1.75 -12.09 3.41
CA GLN A 144 -0.53 -12.43 2.64
C GLN A 144 -0.49 -11.72 1.28
N ARG A 145 -1.66 -11.33 0.75
CA ARG A 145 -1.76 -10.51 -0.45
C ARG A 145 -1.65 -9.03 -0.08
N THR A 146 -0.50 -8.44 -0.41
CA THR A 146 -0.15 -7.04 -0.10
C THR A 146 -0.68 -6.03 -1.12
N TRP A 147 -1.37 -6.50 -2.16
CA TRP A 147 -1.90 -5.65 -3.23
C TRP A 147 -3.17 -4.93 -2.79
N LYS A 148 -3.43 -3.77 -3.38
CA LYS A 148 -4.59 -2.96 -3.03
C LYS A 148 -5.86 -3.56 -3.66
N PRO A 149 -6.88 -3.95 -2.91
CA PRO A 149 -8.18 -4.26 -3.50
C PRO A 149 -8.85 -3.00 -4.06
N PHE A 150 -9.72 -3.19 -5.04
CA PHE A 150 -10.55 -2.11 -5.56
C PHE A 150 -11.46 -1.56 -4.47
N ASN A 151 -11.54 -0.22 -4.42
CA ASN A 151 -12.49 0.47 -3.56
C ASN A 151 -13.89 0.30 -4.17
N PRO A 152 -14.83 -0.37 -3.48
CA PRO A 152 -16.17 -0.59 -4.00
C PRO A 152 -16.90 0.72 -4.29
N ILE A 153 -17.78 0.70 -5.29
CA ILE A 153 -18.70 1.84 -5.51
C ILE A 153 -19.79 1.85 -4.44
N LEU A 154 -20.39 3.02 -4.17
CA LEU A 154 -21.51 3.11 -3.23
C LEU A 154 -22.68 2.24 -3.70
N GLY A 155 -23.19 1.38 -2.80
CA GLY A 155 -24.25 0.41 -3.12
C GLY A 155 -23.77 -0.83 -3.88
N GLU A 156 -22.46 -0.99 -4.11
CA GLU A 156 -21.92 -2.28 -4.56
C GLU A 156 -22.23 -3.34 -3.51
N THR A 157 -22.65 -4.51 -3.98
CA THR A 157 -22.94 -5.67 -3.14
C THR A 157 -22.08 -6.87 -3.55
N TYR A 158 -21.77 -7.73 -2.59
CA TYR A 158 -21.17 -9.03 -2.84
C TYR A 158 -21.90 -10.10 -2.04
N GLU A 159 -22.18 -11.23 -2.68
CA GLU A 159 -22.77 -12.40 -2.03
C GLU A 159 -21.89 -13.63 -2.23
N MET A 160 -21.82 -14.47 -1.21
CA MET A 160 -21.20 -15.79 -1.27
C MET A 160 -22.10 -16.80 -0.57
N VAL A 161 -22.57 -17.78 -1.34
CA VAL A 161 -23.48 -18.83 -0.88
C VAL A 161 -22.82 -20.20 -1.05
N ASN A 162 -23.25 -21.18 -0.26
CA ASN A 162 -22.79 -22.57 -0.32
C ASN A 162 -21.28 -22.76 -0.05
N HIS A 163 -20.64 -21.80 0.62
CA HIS A 163 -19.28 -22.01 1.15
C HIS A 163 -19.42 -22.64 2.53
N GLN A 164 -19.14 -23.93 2.69
CA GLN A 164 -19.19 -24.59 4.02
C GLN A 164 -20.48 -24.35 4.82
N GLY A 165 -21.63 -24.23 4.13
CA GLY A 165 -22.94 -24.00 4.78
C GLY A 165 -23.28 -22.56 5.13
N ILE A 166 -22.36 -21.60 4.93
CA ILE A 166 -22.62 -20.18 5.22
C ILE A 166 -23.27 -19.44 4.06
N THR A 167 -24.07 -18.41 4.41
CA THR A 167 -24.53 -17.36 3.51
C THR A 167 -23.90 -16.04 3.95
N PHE A 168 -23.10 -15.43 3.07
CA PHE A 168 -22.42 -14.16 3.32
C PHE A 168 -22.96 -13.09 2.36
N LEU A 169 -23.30 -11.93 2.91
CA LEU A 169 -23.75 -10.75 2.17
C LEU A 169 -22.95 -9.54 2.63
N ALA A 170 -22.50 -8.72 1.68
CA ALA A 170 -21.80 -7.47 1.97
C ALA A 170 -22.28 -6.33 1.07
N GLU A 171 -22.24 -5.12 1.60
CA GLU A 171 -22.60 -3.89 0.90
C GLU A 171 -21.63 -2.76 1.25
N GLN A 172 -21.27 -1.96 0.24
CA GLN A 172 -20.60 -0.69 0.46
C GLN A 172 -21.62 0.41 0.81
N VAL A 173 -21.80 0.69 2.09
CA VAL A 173 -22.82 1.63 2.61
C VAL A 173 -22.37 3.10 2.61
N SER A 174 -21.07 3.36 2.43
CA SER A 174 -20.54 4.73 2.36
C SER A 174 -19.29 4.79 1.49
N HIS A 175 -19.14 5.90 0.74
CA HIS A 175 -17.95 6.14 -0.09
C HIS A 175 -17.02 7.22 0.49
N HIS A 176 -17.55 8.12 1.34
CA HIS A 176 -16.78 9.21 1.96
C HIS A 176 -17.15 9.38 3.45
N PRO A 177 -16.48 8.66 4.37
CA PRO A 177 -15.37 7.73 4.13
C PRO A 177 -15.84 6.38 3.57
N PRO A 178 -14.97 5.61 2.90
CA PRO A 178 -15.29 4.24 2.48
C PRO A 178 -15.64 3.37 3.69
N MET A 179 -16.84 2.79 3.69
CA MET A 179 -17.29 1.82 4.70
C MET A 179 -18.09 0.71 4.03
N GLY A 180 -17.67 -0.53 4.29
CA GLY A 180 -18.40 -1.74 3.93
C GLY A 180 -18.99 -2.39 5.17
N VAL A 181 -20.15 -3.00 5.03
CA VAL A 181 -20.75 -3.87 6.05
C VAL A 181 -20.93 -5.25 5.47
N ALA A 182 -20.88 -6.27 6.32
CA ALA A 182 -21.21 -7.62 5.93
C ALA A 182 -21.94 -8.36 7.05
N HIS A 183 -22.74 -9.32 6.63
CA HIS A 183 -23.49 -10.24 7.47
C HIS A 183 -23.25 -11.66 6.95
N CYS A 184 -22.93 -12.57 7.86
CA CYS A 184 -22.70 -13.97 7.58
C CYS A 184 -23.50 -14.82 8.56
N GLU A 185 -24.20 -15.83 8.08
CA GLU A 185 -24.94 -16.74 8.95
C GLU A 185 -24.93 -18.18 8.42
N ASN A 186 -25.02 -19.12 9.36
CA ASN A 186 -25.40 -20.52 9.15
C ASN A 186 -26.22 -21.02 10.37
N GLU A 187 -26.40 -22.34 10.50
CA GLU A 187 -27.14 -22.93 11.62
C GLU A 187 -26.42 -22.81 12.98
N HIS A 188 -25.11 -22.55 12.99
CA HIS A 188 -24.27 -22.53 14.19
C HIS A 188 -23.91 -21.13 14.68
N PHE A 189 -23.72 -20.17 13.77
CA PHE A 189 -23.26 -18.83 14.13
C PHE A 189 -23.83 -17.73 13.24
N THR A 190 -23.72 -16.51 13.76
CA THR A 190 -23.93 -15.28 13.02
C THR A 190 -22.70 -14.39 13.22
N TYR A 191 -22.22 -13.79 12.14
CA TYR A 191 -21.08 -12.89 12.16
C TYR A 191 -21.35 -11.62 11.35
N ASP A 192 -21.34 -10.49 12.05
CA ASP A 192 -21.48 -9.15 11.47
C ASP A 192 -20.12 -8.44 11.46
N ILE A 193 -19.82 -7.76 10.35
CA ILE A 193 -18.57 -7.00 10.19
C ILE A 193 -18.90 -5.60 9.73
N THR A 194 -18.28 -4.60 10.36
CA THR A 194 -18.16 -3.27 9.78
C THR A 194 -16.70 -2.96 9.44
N SER A 195 -16.40 -2.76 8.17
CA SER A 195 -15.05 -2.44 7.70
C SER A 195 -14.95 -0.96 7.30
N LYS A 196 -14.17 -0.20 8.09
CA LYS A 196 -13.71 1.14 7.73
C LYS A 196 -12.19 1.17 7.79
N LEU A 197 -11.56 1.03 6.63
CA LEU A 197 -10.12 1.01 6.52
C LEU A 197 -9.56 2.42 6.40
N LYS A 198 -8.64 2.79 7.31
CA LYS A 198 -7.79 3.96 7.14
C LYS A 198 -6.37 3.49 6.88
N THR A 199 -5.69 4.10 5.90
CA THR A 199 -4.29 3.78 5.62
C THR A 199 -3.41 5.00 5.69
N LYS A 200 -2.11 4.77 5.82
CA LYS A 200 -1.11 5.83 5.74
C LYS A 200 0.15 5.30 5.07
N PHE A 201 0.51 5.85 3.92
CA PHE A 201 1.76 5.51 3.28
C PHE A 201 2.92 6.27 3.93
N LEU A 202 3.92 5.56 4.46
CA LEU A 202 5.09 6.14 5.13
C LEU A 202 6.32 6.28 4.21
N GLY A 203 6.19 5.87 2.95
CA GLY A 203 7.29 5.88 1.96
C GLY A 203 7.88 4.48 1.77
N ASN A 204 8.32 3.83 2.83
CA ASN A 204 8.83 2.45 2.77
C ASN A 204 7.81 1.40 3.24
N SER A 205 6.70 1.82 3.83
CA SER A 205 5.68 0.95 4.42
C SER A 205 4.30 1.60 4.31
N VAL A 206 3.25 0.79 4.44
CA VAL A 206 1.87 1.26 4.53
C VAL A 206 1.32 0.79 5.88
N GLU A 207 0.90 1.74 6.71
CA GLU A 207 0.16 1.42 7.92
C GLU A 207 -1.32 1.23 7.57
N ILE A 208 -1.90 0.16 8.11
CA ILE A 208 -3.30 -0.20 7.91
C ILE A 208 -3.98 -0.15 9.27
N TYR A 209 -5.00 0.69 9.39
CA TYR A 209 -5.80 0.89 10.58
C TYR A 209 -7.22 0.38 10.31
N PRO A 210 -7.53 -0.88 10.67
CA PRO A 210 -8.90 -1.37 10.62
C PRO A 210 -9.70 -0.68 11.72
N VAL A 211 -10.70 0.12 11.33
CA VAL A 211 -11.66 0.73 12.25
C VAL A 211 -12.98 0.02 12.02
N GLY A 212 -13.51 -0.64 13.04
CA GLY A 212 -14.64 -1.54 12.85
C GLY A 212 -14.91 -2.37 14.09
N ARG A 213 -16.11 -2.98 14.13
CA ARG A 213 -16.48 -4.02 15.06
C ARG A 213 -16.73 -5.29 14.25
#